data_AF-A0A7Y3MHC4-F1
#
_entry.id   AF-A0A7Y3MHC4-F1
#
_cell.length_a   1.000
_cell.length_b   1.000
_cell.length_c   1.000
_cell.angle_alpha   90.00
_cell.angle_beta   90.00
_cell.angle_gamma   90.00
#
_symmetry.space_group_name_H-M   'P 1'
#
loop_
_entity.id
_entity.type
_entity.pdbx_description
1 polymer ?
#
loop_
_entity_poly.entity_id
_entity_poly.type
_entity_poly.pdbx_seq_one_letter_code
_entity_poly.pdbx_strand_id
1 'polypeptide(L)'
;MSEPKPETKEAAHSVPEPAEHSAAWGDLAYTVRSEWIVLREKEKPVAEIFSTAYVADDGGEGRPITFVFNGGPGAASAYLHVGAIGPRRIDFPRNGTLPAPPAQLVDNAESWLAFTDLVFVDPVGTGFSRIIESQDEQTKDGKPEKKDPTAFFGLKR
;
A
#
# COMPACT_ATOMS: atom_id res chain seq x y z
N MET A 1 -50.75 -2.34 -2.79
CA MET A 1 -49.54 -1.49 -2.91
C MET A 1 -48.49 -2.13 -2.04
N SER A 2 -47.44 -2.72 -2.61
CA SER A 2 -46.34 -3.29 -1.83
C SER A 2 -45.46 -2.15 -1.33
N GLU A 3 -45.19 -2.11 -0.03
CA GLU A 3 -44.23 -1.19 0.56
C GLU A 3 -42.84 -1.35 -0.10
N PRO A 4 -42.10 -0.25 -0.32
CA PRO A 4 -40.73 -0.35 -0.80
C PRO A 4 -39.88 -1.02 0.28
N LYS A 5 -39.17 -2.08 -0.11
CA LYS A 5 -38.20 -2.78 0.73
C LYS A 5 -37.13 -1.76 1.16
N PRO A 6 -36.72 -1.71 2.44
CA PRO A 6 -35.70 -0.77 2.87
C PRO A 6 -34.40 -1.05 2.11
N GLU A 7 -33.87 -0.04 1.42
CA GLU A 7 -32.53 -0.08 0.86
C GLU A 7 -31.54 -0.23 2.02
N THR A 8 -30.99 -1.42 2.18
CA THR A 8 -29.85 -1.63 3.06
C THR A 8 -28.69 -0.82 2.48
N LYS A 9 -28.37 0.34 3.08
CA LYS A 9 -27.10 1.02 2.85
C LYS A 9 -25.99 0.04 3.22
N GLU A 10 -25.39 -0.59 2.20
CA GLU A 10 -24.20 -1.42 2.32
C GLU A 10 -23.17 -0.60 3.11
N ALA A 11 -22.70 -1.12 4.25
CA ALA A 11 -21.80 -0.37 5.12
C ALA A 11 -20.56 0.04 4.32
N ALA A 12 -20.28 1.35 4.26
CA ALA A 12 -19.12 1.87 3.56
C ALA A 12 -17.86 1.25 4.18
N HIS A 13 -17.09 0.49 3.38
CA HIS A 13 -15.77 0.01 3.80
C HIS A 13 -14.91 1.21 4.19
N SER A 14 -14.45 1.24 5.44
CA SER A 14 -13.64 2.32 5.98
C SER A 14 -12.20 1.86 6.18
N VAL A 15 -11.25 2.70 5.78
CA VAL A 15 -9.82 2.47 5.99
C VAL A 15 -9.31 3.34 7.14
N PRO A 16 -8.16 3.00 7.75
CA PRO A 16 -7.52 3.88 8.73
C PRO A 16 -7.25 5.27 8.16
N GLU A 17 -7.27 6.28 9.03
CA GLU A 17 -6.88 7.64 8.67
C GLU A 17 -5.42 7.68 8.19
N PRO A 18 -5.09 8.52 7.20
CA PRO A 18 -3.73 8.75 6.76
C PRO A 18 -2.80 9.17 7.90
N ALA A 19 -1.60 8.60 7.91
CA ALA A 19 -0.53 9.05 8.79
C ALA A 19 0.42 9.97 8.02
N GLU A 20 0.87 11.05 8.65
CA GLU A 20 1.75 12.03 8.03
C GLU A 20 2.84 12.48 9.01
N HIS A 21 4.05 12.72 8.49
CA HIS A 21 5.18 13.19 9.27
C HIS A 21 6.14 13.99 8.39
N SER A 22 6.68 15.09 8.91
CA SER A 22 7.76 15.82 8.24
C SER A 22 9.12 15.40 8.80
N ALA A 23 10.10 15.26 7.92
CA ALA A 23 11.47 14.87 8.25
C ALA A 23 12.46 15.49 7.26
N ALA A 24 13.74 15.15 7.41
CA ALA A 24 14.78 15.60 6.48
C ALA A 24 15.71 14.44 6.11
N TRP A 25 16.23 14.49 4.89
CA TRP A 25 17.27 13.62 4.37
C TRP A 25 18.42 14.49 3.87
N GLY A 26 19.53 14.52 4.62
CA GLY A 26 20.55 15.56 4.43
C GLY A 26 19.92 16.95 4.62
N ASP A 27 20.12 17.83 3.65
CA ASP A 27 19.54 19.19 3.65
C ASP A 27 18.12 19.25 3.02
N LEU A 28 17.60 18.12 2.53
CA LEU A 28 16.28 18.05 1.89
C LEU A 28 15.18 17.77 2.92
N ALA A 29 14.37 18.78 3.23
CA ALA A 29 13.13 18.60 3.98
C ALA A 29 12.07 17.89 3.12
N TYR A 30 11.33 16.97 3.72
CA TYR A 30 10.28 16.22 3.05
C TYR A 30 9.14 15.87 4.00
N THR A 31 7.97 15.66 3.41
CA THR A 31 6.80 15.11 4.08
C THR A 31 6.58 13.66 3.63
N VAL A 32 6.45 12.76 4.60
CA VAL A 32 6.05 11.37 4.37
C VAL A 32 4.59 11.18 4.75
N ARG A 33 3.83 10.53 3.87
CA ARG A 33 2.41 10.24 4.06
C ARG A 33 2.12 8.78 3.73
N SER A 34 1.43 8.08 4.63
CA SER A 34 1.01 6.69 4.45
C SER A 34 -0.51 6.58 4.52
N GLU A 35 -1.13 5.96 3.51
CA GLU A 35 -2.59 5.88 3.42
C GLU A 35 -3.09 4.69 2.60
N TRP A 36 -4.37 4.38 2.75
CA TRP A 36 -5.09 3.40 1.95
C TRP A 36 -6.04 4.09 0.97
N ILE A 37 -6.07 3.59 -0.27
CA ILE A 37 -7.03 3.99 -1.30
C ILE A 37 -7.97 2.82 -1.55
N VAL A 38 -9.28 3.06 -1.41
CA VAL A 38 -10.32 2.06 -1.67
C VAL A 38 -10.62 1.99 -3.16
N LEU A 39 -10.41 0.83 -3.76
CA LEU A 39 -10.83 0.50 -5.12
C LEU A 39 -12.28 0.03 -5.14
N ARG A 40 -13.03 0.46 -6.15
CA ARG A 40 -14.46 0.15 -6.30
C ARG A 40 -14.78 -0.42 -7.67
N GLU A 41 -15.73 -1.35 -7.72
CA GLU A 41 -16.43 -1.78 -8.93
C GLU A 41 -17.92 -1.42 -8.80
N LYS A 42 -18.46 -0.60 -9.72
CA LYS A 42 -19.86 -0.14 -9.70
C LYS A 42 -20.29 0.33 -8.29
N GLU A 43 -19.50 1.22 -7.70
CA GLU A 43 -19.64 1.76 -6.34
C GLU A 43 -19.36 0.80 -5.16
N LYS A 44 -19.27 -0.52 -5.41
CA LYS A 44 -18.93 -1.50 -4.38
C LYS A 44 -17.43 -1.55 -4.12
N PRO A 45 -16.94 -1.36 -2.89
CA PRO A 45 -15.54 -1.59 -2.54
C PRO A 45 -15.12 -3.03 -2.87
N VAL A 46 -14.00 -3.20 -3.56
CA VAL A 46 -13.47 -4.52 -3.96
C VAL A 46 -12.06 -4.79 -3.44
N ALA A 47 -11.28 -3.74 -3.18
CA ALA A 47 -9.95 -3.86 -2.61
C ALA A 47 -9.50 -2.53 -1.99
N GLU A 48 -8.45 -2.57 -1.20
CA GLU A 48 -7.73 -1.41 -0.70
C GLU A 48 -6.25 -1.54 -1.05
N ILE A 49 -5.66 -0.44 -1.52
CA ILE A 49 -4.24 -0.31 -1.82
C ILE A 49 -3.61 0.60 -0.79
N PHE A 50 -2.60 0.09 -0.07
CA PHE A 50 -1.74 0.88 0.78
C PHE A 50 -0.60 1.51 -0.02
N SER A 51 -0.26 2.75 0.33
CA SER A 51 0.90 3.44 -0.21
C SER A 51 1.62 4.24 0.86
N THR A 52 2.91 4.49 0.64
CA THR A 52 3.70 5.47 1.39
C THR A 52 4.42 6.40 0.42
N ALA A 53 4.10 7.68 0.48
CA ALA A 53 4.65 8.73 -0.35
C ALA A 53 5.67 9.57 0.42
N TYR A 54 6.78 9.94 -0.24
CA TYR A 54 7.80 10.88 0.22
C TYR A 54 7.85 12.02 -0.77
N VAL A 55 7.49 13.22 -0.32
CA VAL A 55 7.39 14.43 -1.15
C VAL A 55 8.34 15.47 -0.58
N ALA A 56 9.29 15.95 -1.38
CA ALA A 56 10.16 17.04 -0.98
C ALA A 56 9.36 18.34 -0.78
N ASP A 57 9.61 19.04 0.34
CA ASP A 57 8.85 20.25 0.67
C ASP A 57 9.23 21.44 -0.25
N ASP A 58 10.48 21.49 -0.70
CA ASP A 58 11.00 22.48 -1.66
C ASP A 58 11.78 21.79 -2.79
N GLY A 59 11.08 20.91 -3.53
CA GLY A 59 11.68 20.08 -4.57
C GLY A 59 12.08 20.81 -5.86
N GLY A 60 11.73 22.09 -5.99
CA GLY A 60 11.82 22.86 -7.23
C GLY A 60 10.71 22.53 -8.25
N GLU A 61 10.48 23.44 -9.19
CA GLU A 61 9.52 23.22 -10.27
C GLU A 61 9.94 22.05 -11.16
N GLY A 62 8.99 21.17 -11.49
CA GLY A 62 9.22 20.05 -12.41
C GLY A 62 9.89 18.83 -11.82
N ARG A 63 10.03 18.76 -10.48
CA ARG A 63 10.50 17.55 -9.80
C ARG A 63 9.61 16.34 -10.16
N PRO A 64 10.20 15.22 -10.65
CA PRO A 64 9.43 14.06 -11.05
C PRO A 64 8.89 13.29 -9.83
N ILE A 65 7.89 12.44 -10.10
CA ILE A 65 7.34 11.48 -9.14
C ILE A 65 7.58 10.08 -9.69
N THR A 66 8.18 9.22 -8.88
CA THR A 66 8.42 7.82 -9.20
C THR A 66 7.50 6.92 -8.38
N PHE A 67 6.63 6.18 -9.06
CA PHE A 67 5.85 5.11 -8.47
C PHE A 67 6.67 3.82 -8.42
N VAL A 68 6.78 3.23 -7.24
CA VAL A 68 7.64 2.08 -6.95
C VAL A 68 6.77 0.87 -6.62
N PHE A 69 6.88 -0.14 -7.47
CA PHE A 69 6.23 -1.44 -7.29
C PHE A 69 7.32 -2.49 -7.13
N ASN A 70 7.23 -3.30 -6.09
CA ASN A 70 8.12 -4.44 -5.97
C ASN A 70 7.72 -5.56 -6.93
N GLY A 71 8.69 -6.42 -7.27
CA GLY A 71 8.53 -7.52 -8.22
C GLY A 71 8.08 -8.85 -7.58
N GLY A 72 8.10 -9.89 -8.42
CA GLY A 72 7.48 -11.18 -8.13
C GLY A 72 5.95 -11.07 -8.03
N PRO A 73 5.22 -12.17 -7.90
CA PRO A 73 3.85 -12.11 -7.40
C PRO A 73 3.86 -12.16 -5.87
N GLY A 74 3.21 -11.20 -5.22
CA GLY A 74 2.90 -11.28 -3.79
C GLY A 74 3.84 -10.52 -2.84
N ALA A 75 4.90 -9.86 -3.33
CA ALA A 75 5.83 -9.13 -2.47
C ALA A 75 5.41 -7.67 -2.24
N ALA A 76 5.50 -7.23 -0.99
CA ALA A 76 5.23 -5.84 -0.60
C ALA A 76 6.28 -4.87 -1.16
N SER A 77 5.94 -3.59 -1.27
CA SER A 77 6.87 -2.51 -1.62
C SER A 77 8.01 -2.34 -0.60
N ALA A 78 7.83 -2.84 0.63
CA ALA A 78 8.80 -2.79 1.73
C ALA A 78 10.24 -3.17 1.35
N TYR A 79 10.43 -4.14 0.45
CA TYR A 79 11.77 -4.56 0.00
C TYR A 79 12.52 -3.44 -0.72
N LEU A 80 11.83 -2.65 -1.54
CA LEU A 80 12.44 -1.50 -2.22
C LEU A 80 12.44 -0.26 -1.32
N HIS A 81 11.42 -0.14 -0.47
CA HIS A 81 11.24 0.97 0.45
C HIS A 81 12.35 1.05 1.49
N VAL A 82 12.50 0.04 2.35
CA VAL A 82 13.51 0.02 3.42
C VAL A 82 14.69 -0.89 3.10
N GLY A 83 14.72 -1.52 1.93
CA GLY A 83 15.84 -2.35 1.49
C GLY A 83 16.67 -1.76 0.35
N ALA A 84 16.19 -0.71 -0.34
CA ALA A 84 16.88 -0.17 -1.50
C ALA A 84 16.89 1.37 -1.59
N ILE A 85 15.77 1.99 -1.96
CA ILE A 85 15.77 3.36 -2.52
C ILE A 85 15.07 4.42 -1.65
N GLY A 86 14.36 4.02 -0.58
CA GLY A 86 13.75 4.98 0.35
C GLY A 86 14.78 5.78 1.15
N PRO A 87 14.36 6.85 1.85
CA PRO A 87 15.27 7.75 2.57
C PRO A 87 15.93 7.10 3.79
N ARG A 88 15.32 6.03 4.31
CA ARG A 88 15.90 5.16 5.34
C ARG A 88 15.90 3.72 4.86
N ARG A 89 16.91 2.97 5.30
CA ARG A 89 17.05 1.55 4.99
C ARG A 89 17.42 0.75 6.23
N ILE A 90 17.17 -0.56 6.17
CA ILE A 90 17.68 -1.51 7.13
C ILE A 90 19.21 -1.56 7.03
N ASP A 91 19.88 -1.59 8.17
CA ASP A 91 21.32 -1.78 8.24
C ASP A 91 21.69 -3.26 8.03
N PHE A 92 21.88 -3.63 6.76
CA PHE A 92 22.31 -4.98 6.40
C PHE A 92 23.83 -5.16 6.63
N PRO A 93 24.23 -6.27 7.27
CA PRO A 93 25.61 -6.72 7.26
C PRO A 93 26.21 -6.78 5.85
N ARG A 94 27.50 -6.44 5.70
CA ARG A 94 28.19 -6.41 4.39
C ARG A 94 28.20 -7.75 3.64
N ASN A 95 28.02 -8.85 4.36
CA ASN A 95 27.94 -10.20 3.78
C ASN A 95 26.52 -10.52 3.23
N GLY A 96 25.58 -9.59 3.28
CA GLY A 96 24.22 -9.74 2.74
C GLY A 96 23.29 -10.60 3.59
N THR A 97 23.68 -11.00 4.81
CA THR A 97 22.79 -11.76 5.70
C THR A 97 21.71 -10.87 6.31
N LEU A 98 20.59 -11.46 6.72
CA LEU A 98 19.54 -10.72 7.43
C LEU A 98 20.03 -10.32 8.84
N PRO A 99 19.81 -9.07 9.28
CA PRO A 99 20.10 -8.66 10.64
C PRO A 99 19.17 -9.37 11.64
N ALA A 100 19.67 -9.58 12.86
CA ALA A 100 18.84 -10.08 13.95
C ALA A 100 17.78 -9.02 14.35
N PRO A 101 16.54 -9.43 14.69
CA PRO A 101 15.56 -8.51 15.24
C PRO A 101 15.99 -7.94 16.61
N PRO A 102 15.71 -6.65 16.91
CA PRO A 102 15.11 -5.66 16.02
C PRO A 102 16.14 -5.13 15.00
N ALA A 103 15.76 -5.15 13.71
CA ALA A 103 16.58 -4.56 12.65
C ALA A 103 16.66 -3.04 12.83
N GLN A 104 17.85 -2.48 12.69
CA GLN A 104 18.06 -1.04 12.80
C GLN A 104 17.77 -0.34 11.47
N LEU A 105 17.12 0.82 11.54
CA LEU A 105 16.97 1.73 10.41
C LEU A 105 18.06 2.80 10.47
N VAL A 106 18.74 2.99 9.35
CA VAL A 106 19.76 4.03 9.15
C VAL A 106 19.38 4.89 7.96
N ASP A 107 19.89 6.11 7.91
CA ASP A 107 19.71 6.97 6.74
C ASP A 107 20.36 6.34 5.51
N ASN A 108 19.68 6.45 4.37
CA ASN A 108 20.12 5.86 3.12
C ASN A 108 20.80 6.90 2.25
N ALA A 109 22.13 6.92 2.23
CA ALA A 109 22.90 7.83 1.36
C ALA A 109 22.60 7.65 -0.14
N GLU A 110 22.10 6.47 -0.54
CA GLU A 110 21.77 6.13 -1.93
C GLU A 110 20.28 6.31 -2.25
N SER A 111 19.54 7.07 -1.42
CA SER A 111 18.11 7.29 -1.64
C SER A 111 17.85 8.00 -2.97
N TRP A 112 16.83 7.53 -3.68
CA TRP A 112 16.36 8.20 -4.89
C TRP A 112 15.62 9.51 -4.60
N LEU A 113 15.29 9.78 -3.34
CA LEU A 113 14.76 11.06 -2.90
C LEU A 113 15.71 12.23 -3.22
N ALA A 114 16.96 11.97 -3.60
CA ALA A 114 17.84 12.99 -4.15
C ALA A 114 17.27 13.69 -5.40
N PHE A 115 16.51 12.98 -6.25
CA PHE A 115 16.13 13.49 -7.58
C PHE A 115 14.66 13.26 -7.98
N THR A 116 13.87 12.55 -7.17
CA THR A 116 12.44 12.29 -7.44
C THR A 116 11.67 12.11 -6.15
N ASP A 117 10.40 12.46 -6.14
CA ASP A 117 9.49 12.04 -5.07
C ASP A 117 9.15 10.56 -5.24
N LEU A 118 8.93 9.86 -4.14
CA LEU A 118 8.79 8.40 -4.13
C LEU A 118 7.42 8.00 -3.62
N VAL A 119 6.69 7.21 -4.39
CA VAL A 119 5.43 6.59 -3.96
C VAL A 119 5.58 5.08 -3.98
N PHE A 120 5.74 4.48 -2.79
CA PHE A 120 5.78 3.03 -2.63
C PHE A 120 4.36 2.49 -2.58
N VAL A 121 4.04 1.57 -3.49
CA VAL A 121 2.69 1.01 -3.63
C VAL A 121 2.72 -0.48 -3.38
N ASP A 122 1.89 -0.95 -2.45
CA ASP A 122 1.64 -2.36 -2.23
C ASP A 122 0.54 -2.84 -3.19
N PRO A 123 0.82 -3.74 -4.16
CA PRO A 123 -0.24 -4.36 -4.95
C PRO A 123 -1.27 -5.08 -4.07
N VAL A 124 -2.50 -5.24 -4.57
CA VAL A 124 -3.58 -5.93 -3.85
C VAL A 124 -3.13 -7.32 -3.38
N GLY A 125 -3.32 -7.60 -2.09
CA GLY A 125 -2.93 -8.87 -1.46
C GLY A 125 -1.44 -8.98 -1.10
N THR A 126 -0.73 -7.86 -1.01
CA THR A 126 0.65 -7.74 -0.53
C THR A 126 0.73 -6.70 0.59
N GLY A 127 1.76 -6.78 1.45
CA GLY A 127 2.02 -5.76 2.47
C GLY A 127 0.78 -5.41 3.31
N PHE A 128 0.32 -4.16 3.23
CA PHE A 128 -0.90 -3.69 3.89
C PHE A 128 -2.15 -3.63 2.99
N SER A 129 -2.03 -3.92 1.69
CA SER A 129 -3.15 -3.94 0.74
C SER A 129 -3.97 -5.24 0.83
N ARG A 130 -5.30 -5.13 0.78
CA ARG A 130 -6.22 -6.26 0.98
C ARG A 130 -7.33 -6.28 -0.08
N ILE A 131 -7.84 -7.47 -0.37
CA ILE A 131 -9.14 -7.63 -1.05
C ILE A 131 -10.22 -7.34 0.00
N ILE A 132 -11.29 -6.65 -0.41
CA ILE A 132 -12.45 -6.44 0.44
C ILE A 132 -13.46 -7.53 0.08
N GLU A 133 -13.66 -8.49 0.99
CA GLU A 133 -14.67 -9.54 0.81
C GLU A 133 -16.06 -8.92 0.97
N SER A 134 -16.94 -9.10 -0.02
CA SER A 134 -18.33 -8.68 0.10
C SER A 134 -19.06 -9.53 1.13
N GLN A 135 -19.94 -8.94 1.95
CA GLN A 135 -20.74 -9.68 2.95
C GLN A 135 -21.62 -10.79 2.34
N ASP A 136 -21.90 -10.72 1.03
CA ASP A 136 -22.60 -11.79 0.29
C ASP A 136 -21.78 -13.10 0.19
N GLU A 137 -20.45 -13.04 0.25
CA GLU A 137 -19.60 -14.25 0.30
C GLU A 137 -19.67 -14.96 1.67
N GLN A 138 -20.27 -14.32 2.67
CA GLN A 138 -20.62 -14.90 3.97
C GLN A 138 -22.12 -15.26 4.06
N THR A 139 -22.72 -15.84 3.03
CA THR A 139 -24.07 -16.39 3.18
C THR A 139 -24.10 -17.66 4.03
N LYS A 140 -24.85 -17.54 5.14
CA LYS A 140 -25.71 -18.55 5.78
C LYS A 140 -25.92 -19.79 4.89
N ASP A 141 -25.28 -20.91 5.25
CA ASP A 141 -25.49 -22.31 4.78
C ASP A 141 -24.18 -23.09 4.52
N GLY A 142 -23.01 -22.48 4.75
CA GLY A 142 -21.73 -23.22 4.80
C GLY A 142 -21.28 -23.83 3.47
N LYS A 143 -21.86 -23.41 2.34
CA LYS A 143 -21.36 -23.73 1.00
C LYS A 143 -20.61 -22.51 0.45
N PRO A 144 -19.33 -22.65 0.08
CA PRO A 144 -18.61 -21.54 -0.53
C PRO A 144 -19.25 -21.18 -1.86
N GLU A 145 -19.53 -19.89 -2.05
CA GLU A 145 -19.95 -19.35 -3.33
C GLU A 145 -18.85 -19.63 -4.37
N LYS A 146 -19.25 -20.00 -5.60
CA LYS A 146 -18.28 -20.26 -6.67
C LYS A 146 -17.66 -18.92 -7.07
N LYS A 147 -16.48 -18.61 -6.54
CA LYS A 147 -15.64 -17.51 -7.01
C LYS A 147 -15.57 -17.53 -8.54
N ASP A 148 -15.94 -16.41 -9.17
CA ASP A 148 -15.78 -16.25 -10.61
C ASP A 148 -14.28 -16.37 -10.94
N PRO A 149 -13.86 -17.42 -11.68
CA PRO A 149 -12.46 -17.63 -12.02
C PRO A 149 -11.89 -16.54 -12.95
N THR A 150 -12.74 -15.67 -13.49
CA THR A 150 -12.36 -14.52 -14.32
C THR A 150 -12.36 -13.19 -13.56
N ALA A 151 -12.80 -13.17 -12.29
CA ALA A 151 -12.70 -11.96 -11.47
C ALA A 151 -11.23 -11.57 -11.29
N PHE A 152 -10.95 -10.28 -11.48
CA PHE A 152 -9.60 -9.72 -11.58
C PHE A 152 -8.69 -10.06 -10.37
N PHE A 153 -9.28 -10.26 -9.18
CA PHE A 153 -8.58 -10.65 -7.95
C PHE A 153 -8.94 -12.05 -7.43
N GLY A 154 -9.70 -12.85 -8.19
CA GLY A 154 -10.27 -14.15 -7.80
C GLY A 154 -9.29 -15.33 -7.74
N LEU A 155 -7.98 -15.07 -7.70
CA LEU A 155 -6.96 -16.12 -7.66
C LEU A 155 -7.03 -16.89 -6.33
N LYS A 156 -7.30 -18.20 -6.42
CA LYS A 156 -7.06 -19.14 -5.32
C LYS A 156 -5.55 -19.21 -5.08
N ARG A 157 -5.09 -18.72 -3.92
CA ARG A 157 -3.77 -19.06 -3.37
C ARG A 157 -3.87 -20.39 -2.63
#